data_AF-A0AAE3UH69-F1
#
_entry.id   AF-A0AAE3UH69-F1
#
_cell.length_a   1.000
_cell.length_b   1.000
_cell.length_c   1.000
_cell.angle_alpha   90.00
_cell.angle_beta   90.00
_cell.angle_gamma   90.00
#
_symmetry.space_group_name_H-M   'P 1'
#
loop_
_entity.id
_entity.type
_entity.pdbx_description
1 polymer ?
#
loop_
_entity_poly.entity_id
_entity_poly.type
_entity_poly.pdbx_seq_one_letter_code
_entity_poly.pdbx_strand_id
1 'polypeptide(L)'
;MRTIDIKRQFLNSLKRGTGEAYLILKKNPEIDFSDQIIKGALNIYAYDGQSEGDRAQYIFDIISISKQKDKIRKAVLQGLATEQNDTWNLTHLFALTKLYAQQNDTEAKQAIYNRFLNHPIEGSDWVGESEIVELDGLNGLFYVSEKYGRYIEQNPGDWQDGSVIRHFQEEHMDINVYEELNDRARSNKYIQICLDNIEQTKAIREKNKTEPVPYKDIVDEVLTSKPFISVRRKRNLTENEVNQIAKRLIEETDKSNIERLLDIFDSHKFPYNSNIMLNFAKQKRTRKKSIVDNAVNALKYLKSQSIREFALDKVQTTKNPIDFLEILISNYKSGDAKLLSEIANKTNSEYKIEQLAGIYTDIYKANQTKECKEPLEILYSKMNCAIHRNGIVKILIENEVLSDKIREEIKYDCDLDTRKLSEKIKNGRDKSS
;
A
#
# COMPACT_ATOMS: atom_id res chain seq x y z
N MET A 1 -7.58 35.00 3.80
CA MET A 1 -7.96 33.75 4.51
C MET A 1 -7.50 33.88 5.96
N ARG A 2 -8.30 33.50 6.96
CA ARG A 2 -7.90 33.65 8.38
C ARG A 2 -6.77 32.67 8.70
N THR A 3 -5.86 33.03 9.62
CA THR A 3 -4.74 32.16 10.05
C THR A 3 -5.20 30.75 10.42
N ILE A 4 -6.35 30.63 11.07
CA ILE A 4 -6.97 29.34 11.45
C ILE A 4 -7.29 28.47 10.21
N ASP A 5 -7.81 29.09 9.14
CA ASP A 5 -8.16 28.38 7.91
C ASP A 5 -6.90 27.86 7.20
N ILE A 6 -5.82 28.66 7.20
CA ILE A 6 -4.53 28.26 6.61
C ILE A 6 -3.90 27.10 7.39
N LYS A 7 -3.90 27.16 8.73
CA LYS A 7 -3.40 26.05 9.58
C LYS A 7 -4.19 24.76 9.38
N ARG A 8 -5.52 24.87 9.22
CA ARG A 8 -6.38 23.73 8.92
C ARG A 8 -6.10 23.15 7.53
N GLN A 9 -5.93 24.00 6.52
CA GLN A 9 -5.56 23.56 5.18
C GLN A 9 -4.21 22.84 5.20
N PHE A 10 -3.20 23.44 5.85
CA PHE A 10 -1.87 22.83 6.02
C PHE A 10 -1.97 21.42 6.63
N LEU A 11 -2.69 21.26 7.75
CA LEU A 11 -2.81 19.96 8.40
C LEU A 11 -3.52 18.94 7.51
N ASN A 12 -4.55 19.33 6.77
CA ASN A 12 -5.23 18.44 5.84
C ASN A 12 -4.29 17.98 4.73
N SER A 13 -3.50 18.90 4.16
CA SER A 13 -2.49 18.58 3.14
C SER A 13 -1.39 17.67 3.69
N LEU A 14 -0.93 17.93 4.92
CA LEU A 14 0.07 17.13 5.63
C LEU A 14 -0.40 15.68 5.81
N LYS A 15 -1.67 15.50 6.22
CA LYS A 15 -2.31 14.19 6.37
C LYS A 15 -2.41 13.43 5.05
N ARG A 16 -2.75 14.13 3.96
CA ARG A 16 -2.77 13.50 2.63
C ARG A 16 -1.38 13.13 2.13
N GLY A 17 -0.34 13.78 2.64
CA GLY A 17 1.03 13.61 2.16
C GLY A 17 1.28 14.33 0.83
N THR A 18 0.50 15.35 0.49
CA THR A 18 0.74 16.11 -0.75
C THR A 18 1.76 17.23 -0.52
N GLY A 19 2.43 17.67 -1.58
CA GLY A 19 3.35 18.81 -1.51
C GLY A 19 2.67 20.15 -1.21
N GLU A 20 1.34 20.21 -1.20
CA GLU A 20 0.59 21.40 -0.80
C GLU A 20 0.98 21.88 0.60
N ALA A 21 1.26 20.96 1.54
CA ALA A 21 1.69 21.34 2.90
C ALA A 21 3.01 22.13 2.87
N TYR A 22 3.99 21.64 2.12
CA TYR A 22 5.28 22.30 1.91
C TYR A 22 5.08 23.69 1.29
N LEU A 23 4.24 23.79 0.25
CA LEU A 23 3.95 25.05 -0.42
C LEU A 23 3.22 26.05 0.48
N ILE A 24 2.28 25.60 1.33
CA ILE A 24 1.58 26.46 2.30
C ILE A 24 2.58 27.02 3.31
N LEU A 25 3.44 26.16 3.89
CA LEU A 25 4.47 26.60 4.85
C LEU A 25 5.40 27.64 4.20
N LYS A 26 5.90 27.36 3.00
CA LYS A 26 6.78 28.27 2.25
C LYS A 26 6.13 29.62 1.94
N LYS A 27 4.83 29.65 1.60
CA LYS A 27 4.09 30.87 1.28
C LYS A 27 3.70 31.68 2.52
N ASN A 28 3.78 31.10 3.73
CA ASN A 28 3.33 31.74 4.97
C ASN A 28 4.41 31.67 6.07
N PRO A 29 5.60 32.27 5.88
CA PRO A 29 6.75 32.11 6.77
C PRO A 29 6.54 32.70 8.18
N GLU A 30 5.53 33.56 8.37
CA GLU A 30 5.20 34.19 9.65
C GLU A 30 4.18 33.41 10.48
N ILE A 31 3.57 32.36 9.91
CA ILE A 31 2.63 31.50 10.65
C ILE A 31 3.41 30.36 11.31
N ASP A 32 3.25 30.19 12.62
CA ASP A 32 3.78 29.02 13.32
C ASP A 32 2.91 27.78 13.07
N PHE A 33 3.44 26.81 12.30
CA PHE A 33 2.81 25.51 12.03
C PHE A 33 3.34 24.37 12.90
N SER A 34 4.16 24.64 13.92
CA SER A 34 4.86 23.60 14.69
C SER A 34 3.92 22.55 15.26
N ASP A 35 2.74 22.96 15.74
CA ASP A 35 1.78 22.02 16.36
C ASP A 35 1.18 21.07 15.32
N GLN A 36 0.95 21.56 14.09
CA GLN A 36 0.47 20.73 12.99
C GLN A 36 1.58 19.78 12.50
N ILE A 37 2.82 20.26 12.42
CA ILE A 37 3.97 19.43 12.04
C ILE A 37 4.22 18.34 13.08
N ILE A 38 4.23 18.68 14.38
CA ILE A 38 4.35 17.71 15.48
C ILE A 38 3.26 16.66 15.38
N LYS A 39 2.01 17.06 15.10
CA LYS A 39 0.92 16.09 14.92
C LYS A 39 1.19 15.10 13.78
N GLY A 40 1.73 15.55 12.65
CA GLY A 40 2.12 14.67 11.54
C GLY A 40 3.39 13.86 11.78
N ALA A 41 4.31 14.35 12.62
CA ALA A 41 5.53 13.64 12.99
C ALA A 41 5.26 12.53 14.02
N LEU A 42 4.24 12.69 14.86
CA LEU A 42 3.85 11.71 15.88
C LEU A 42 2.83 10.68 15.37
N ASN A 43 2.15 10.95 14.26
CA ASN A 43 1.10 10.08 13.74
C ASN A 43 1.32 9.84 12.25
N ILE A 44 1.50 8.58 11.87
CA ILE A 44 1.55 8.22 10.46
C ILE A 44 0.13 8.31 9.88
N TYR A 45 0.00 9.06 8.79
CA TYR A 45 -1.25 9.21 8.05
C TYR A 45 -1.23 8.46 6.71
N ALA A 46 -0.36 7.46 6.58
CA ALA A 46 -0.47 6.46 5.52
C ALA A 46 -1.80 5.71 5.68
N TYR A 47 -2.42 5.38 4.56
CA TYR A 47 -3.65 4.59 4.57
C TYR A 47 -3.35 3.13 4.93
N ASP A 48 -2.27 2.58 4.38
CA ASP A 48 -1.74 1.26 4.72
C ASP A 48 -0.22 1.34 4.95
N GLY A 49 0.20 1.41 6.21
CA GLY A 49 1.61 1.49 6.60
C GLY A 49 2.44 0.29 6.13
N GLN A 50 1.83 -0.88 5.93
CA GLN A 50 2.52 -2.07 5.45
C GLN A 50 2.91 -1.94 3.97
N SER A 51 2.06 -1.29 3.18
CA SER A 51 2.26 -1.16 1.73
C SER A 51 2.94 0.15 1.34
N GLU A 52 2.65 1.24 2.05
CA GLU A 52 3.17 2.58 1.74
C GLU A 52 4.49 2.91 2.45
N GLY A 53 4.82 2.21 3.54
CA GLY A 53 5.94 2.55 4.41
C GLY A 53 5.68 3.83 5.23
N ASP A 54 6.75 4.49 5.66
CA ASP A 54 6.68 5.71 6.47
C ASP A 54 6.62 7.00 5.63
N ARG A 55 6.43 8.14 6.31
CA ARG A 55 6.48 9.49 5.70
C ARG A 55 7.57 10.38 6.28
N ALA A 56 8.61 9.79 6.86
CA ALA A 56 9.67 10.49 7.59
C ALA A 56 10.35 11.53 6.72
N GLN A 57 10.81 11.17 5.52
CA GLN A 57 11.49 12.11 4.62
C GLN A 57 10.59 13.31 4.27
N TYR A 58 9.31 13.07 4.00
CA TYR A 58 8.34 14.11 3.72
C TYR A 58 8.14 15.08 4.89
N ILE A 59 7.96 14.55 6.09
CA ILE A 59 7.83 15.37 7.30
C ILE A 59 9.13 16.13 7.56
N PHE A 60 10.28 15.49 7.37
CA PHE A 60 11.59 16.08 7.56
C PHE A 60 11.88 17.22 6.58
N ASP A 61 11.49 17.07 5.31
CA ASP A 61 11.57 18.13 4.30
C ASP A 61 10.75 19.36 4.73
N ILE A 62 9.57 19.16 5.32
CA ILE A 62 8.73 20.24 5.87
C ILE A 62 9.38 20.87 7.11
N ILE A 63 9.96 20.06 8.01
CA ILE A 63 10.70 20.56 9.18
C ILE A 63 11.89 21.42 8.76
N SER A 64 12.59 21.05 7.69
CA SER A 64 13.79 21.74 7.19
C SER A 64 13.56 23.22 6.87
N ILE A 65 12.33 23.59 6.49
CA ILE A 65 11.92 24.97 6.18
C ILE A 65 11.09 25.61 7.31
N SER A 66 10.85 24.90 8.41
CA SER A 66 10.20 25.45 9.60
C SER A 66 11.18 26.29 10.43
N LYS A 67 10.67 27.36 11.07
CA LYS A 67 11.43 28.14 12.06
C LYS A 67 11.56 27.40 13.41
N GLN A 68 10.65 26.46 13.70
CA GLN A 68 10.50 25.84 15.03
C GLN A 68 11.14 24.43 15.11
N LYS A 69 12.29 24.23 14.48
CA LYS A 69 12.96 22.92 14.35
C LYS A 69 13.21 22.25 15.70
N ASP A 70 13.78 22.96 16.66
CA ASP A 70 14.11 22.39 17.97
C ASP A 70 12.88 21.93 18.75
N LYS A 71 11.78 22.70 18.67
CA LYS A 71 10.50 22.34 19.29
C LYS A 71 9.98 21.03 18.70
N ILE A 72 10.04 20.90 17.37
CA ILE A 72 9.55 19.71 16.66
C ILE A 72 10.45 18.51 16.97
N ARG A 73 11.77 18.67 16.87
CA ARG A 73 12.76 17.64 17.20
C ARG A 73 12.55 17.07 18.60
N LYS A 74 12.41 17.92 19.62
CA LYS A 74 12.14 17.47 21.00
C LYS A 74 10.86 16.64 21.10
N ALA A 75 9.81 17.04 20.38
CA ALA A 75 8.57 16.28 20.35
C ALA A 75 8.75 14.91 19.66
N VAL A 76 9.53 14.82 18.59
CA VAL A 76 9.84 13.55 17.91
C VAL A 76 10.59 12.60 18.83
N LEU A 77 11.66 13.05 19.50
CA LEU A 77 12.42 12.21 20.43
C LEU A 77 11.58 11.74 21.62
N GLN A 78 10.76 12.64 22.17
CA GLN A 78 9.81 12.28 23.22
C GLN A 78 8.75 11.28 22.73
N GLY A 79 8.25 11.46 21.50
CA GLY A 79 7.33 10.57 20.83
C GLY A 79 7.90 9.17 20.70
N LEU A 80 9.12 9.04 20.13
CA LEU A 80 9.83 7.77 19.99
C LEU A 80 9.96 7.04 21.33
N ALA A 81 10.27 7.76 22.40
CA ALA A 81 10.44 7.18 23.73
C ALA A 81 9.13 6.69 24.38
N THR A 82 7.96 7.16 23.92
CA THR A 82 6.68 6.96 24.62
C THR A 82 5.58 6.30 23.80
N GLU A 83 5.71 6.19 22.48
CA GLU A 83 4.75 5.46 21.65
C GLU A 83 4.74 3.97 22.02
N GLN A 84 3.58 3.41 22.36
CA GLN A 84 3.41 2.02 22.83
C GLN A 84 2.17 1.33 22.24
N ASN A 85 1.40 2.02 21.40
CA ASN A 85 0.07 1.56 20.98
C ASN A 85 -0.02 1.32 19.48
N ASP A 86 0.80 2.01 18.68
CA ASP A 86 0.73 1.93 17.23
C ASP A 86 2.09 1.63 16.61
N THR A 87 2.20 0.43 16.02
CA THR A 87 3.39 -0.09 15.34
C THR A 87 3.86 0.81 14.21
N TRP A 88 2.94 1.41 13.45
CA TRP A 88 3.28 2.22 12.29
C TRP A 88 3.67 3.64 12.69
N ASN A 89 3.07 4.19 13.75
CA ASN A 89 3.59 5.42 14.39
C ASN A 89 5.01 5.20 14.89
N LEU A 90 5.28 4.08 15.57
CA LEU A 90 6.61 3.76 16.08
C LEU A 90 7.62 3.63 14.94
N THR A 91 7.26 2.89 13.87
CA THR A 91 8.07 2.77 12.64
C THR A 91 8.38 4.14 12.04
N HIS A 92 7.37 5.00 11.92
CA HIS A 92 7.55 6.36 11.42
C HIS A 92 8.49 7.21 12.29
N LEU A 93 8.39 7.09 13.62
CA LEU A 93 9.24 7.81 14.56
C LEU A 93 10.69 7.35 14.51
N PHE A 94 10.93 6.05 14.35
CA PHE A 94 12.27 5.51 14.11
C PHE A 94 12.88 6.09 12.83
N ALA A 95 12.16 5.98 11.70
CA ALA A 95 12.60 6.51 10.42
C ALA A 95 12.86 8.03 10.48
N LEU A 96 12.01 8.80 11.15
CA LEU A 96 12.20 10.25 11.31
C LEU A 96 13.38 10.59 12.23
N THR A 97 13.59 9.82 13.30
CA THR A 97 14.74 10.01 14.19
C THR A 97 16.06 9.66 13.51
N LYS A 98 16.06 8.64 12.62
CA LYS A 98 17.22 8.29 11.79
C LYS A 98 17.68 9.47 10.93
N LEU A 99 16.76 10.23 10.34
CA LEU A 99 17.10 11.42 9.54
C LEU A 99 17.81 12.50 10.36
N TYR A 100 17.44 12.69 11.63
CA TYR A 100 18.22 13.56 12.53
C TYR A 100 19.61 12.97 12.81
N ALA A 101 19.70 11.68 13.12
CA ALA A 101 20.98 11.01 13.39
C ALA A 101 21.95 11.11 12.20
N GLN A 102 21.45 10.98 10.97
CA GLN A 102 22.22 11.19 9.73
C GLN A 102 22.75 12.63 9.57
N GLN A 103 22.14 13.60 10.25
CA GLN A 103 22.64 14.98 10.34
C GLN A 103 23.58 15.22 11.54
N ASN A 104 24.23 14.16 12.03
CA ASN A 104 25.15 14.18 13.18
C ASN A 104 24.48 14.48 14.52
N ASP A 105 23.19 14.22 14.64
CA ASP A 105 22.47 14.31 15.91
C ASP A 105 22.73 13.07 16.77
N THR A 106 23.68 13.18 17.68
CA THR A 106 24.08 12.06 18.55
C THR A 106 23.00 11.67 19.55
N GLU A 107 22.17 12.61 20.01
CA GLU A 107 21.06 12.34 20.92
C GLU A 107 19.96 11.54 20.19
N ALA A 108 19.65 11.90 18.94
CA ALA A 108 18.72 11.15 18.10
C ALA A 108 19.22 9.72 17.85
N LYS A 109 20.50 9.56 17.52
CA LYS A 109 21.12 8.23 17.37
C LYS A 109 20.97 7.41 18.66
N GLN A 110 21.31 7.99 19.82
CA GLN A 110 21.18 7.29 21.10
C GLN A 110 19.73 6.93 21.42
N ALA A 111 18.76 7.78 21.06
CA ALA A 111 17.34 7.52 21.27
C ALA A 111 16.84 6.29 20.49
N ILE A 112 17.28 6.10 19.24
CA ILE A 112 16.99 4.90 18.43
C ILE A 112 17.47 3.64 19.15
N TYR A 113 18.75 3.63 19.54
CA TYR A 113 19.38 2.50 20.23
C TYR A 113 18.74 2.19 21.59
N ASN A 114 18.32 3.24 22.31
CA ASN A 114 17.63 3.13 23.59
C ASN A 114 16.18 2.64 23.45
N ARG A 115 15.52 2.89 22.32
CA ARG A 115 14.13 2.46 22.10
C ARG A 115 14.05 1.03 21.60
N PHE A 116 14.96 0.60 20.73
CA PHE A 116 14.93 -0.72 20.09
C PHE A 116 14.87 -1.87 21.12
N LEU A 117 13.84 -2.72 21.00
CA LEU A 117 13.46 -3.81 21.91
C LEU A 117 13.25 -3.44 23.39
N ASN A 118 13.27 -2.17 23.75
CA ASN A 118 12.97 -1.73 25.11
C ASN A 118 11.50 -1.30 25.18
N HIS A 119 10.65 -2.16 25.72
CA HIS A 119 9.17 -2.05 25.71
C HIS A 119 8.59 -2.19 24.28
N PRO A 120 8.80 -3.32 23.59
CA PRO A 120 8.24 -3.51 22.27
C PRO A 120 6.71 -3.55 22.32
N ILE A 121 6.08 -3.10 21.24
CA ILE A 121 4.67 -3.38 20.99
C ILE A 121 4.57 -4.86 20.59
N GLU A 122 3.60 -5.60 21.13
CA GLU A 122 3.42 -7.02 20.83
C GLU A 122 3.37 -7.25 19.30
N GLY A 123 4.17 -8.20 18.81
CA GLY A 123 4.29 -8.50 17.37
C GLY A 123 5.04 -7.45 16.54
N SER A 124 5.73 -6.49 17.18
CA SER A 124 6.45 -5.39 16.54
C SER A 124 7.90 -5.27 17.03
N ASP A 125 8.50 -6.38 17.39
CA ASP A 125 9.90 -6.50 17.83
C ASP A 125 10.91 -6.13 16.73
N TRP A 126 10.49 -6.21 15.46
CA TRP A 126 11.26 -5.78 14.29
C TRP A 126 11.43 -4.25 14.16
N VAL A 127 10.60 -3.45 14.82
CA VAL A 127 10.57 -2.00 14.59
C VAL A 127 11.85 -1.32 15.09
N GLY A 128 12.57 -0.65 14.19
CA GLY A 128 13.81 0.08 14.48
C GLY A 128 15.10 -0.66 14.11
N GLU A 129 15.02 -1.93 13.72
CA GLU A 129 16.20 -2.71 13.36
C GLU A 129 16.88 -2.18 12.08
N SER A 130 16.07 -1.81 11.09
CA SER A 130 16.55 -1.30 9.79
C SER A 130 17.25 0.04 9.99
N GLU A 131 16.73 0.91 10.84
CA GLU A 131 17.36 2.20 11.15
C GLU A 131 18.73 2.05 11.79
N ILE A 132 18.89 1.07 12.68
CA ILE A 132 20.18 0.78 13.33
C ILE A 132 21.18 0.26 12.31
N VAL A 133 20.76 -0.68 11.47
CA VAL A 133 21.60 -1.27 10.41
C VAL A 133 22.02 -0.21 9.39
N GLU A 134 21.12 0.65 8.94
CA GLU A 134 21.45 1.73 8.01
C GLU A 134 22.43 2.76 8.61
N LEU A 135 22.36 3.03 9.91
CA LEU A 135 23.22 4.01 10.57
C LEU A 135 24.65 3.50 10.82
N ASP A 136 24.83 2.20 11.07
CA ASP A 136 26.10 1.63 11.53
C ASP A 136 26.57 0.41 10.72
N GLY A 137 25.88 0.07 9.63
CA GLY A 137 26.20 -1.05 8.74
C GLY A 137 26.29 -2.38 9.49
N LEU A 138 27.38 -3.11 9.23
CA LEU A 138 27.65 -4.41 9.85
C LEU A 138 27.71 -4.35 11.38
N ASN A 139 28.20 -3.25 11.96
CA ASN A 139 28.19 -3.07 13.42
C ASN A 139 26.77 -2.90 13.97
N GLY A 140 25.90 -2.21 13.22
CA GLY A 140 24.47 -2.13 13.51
C GLY A 140 23.82 -3.50 13.48
N LEU A 141 24.14 -4.33 12.48
CA LEU A 141 23.65 -5.70 12.38
C LEU A 141 24.11 -6.56 13.57
N PHE A 142 25.37 -6.48 13.98
CA PHE A 142 25.85 -7.17 15.19
C PHE A 142 25.07 -6.75 16.45
N TYR A 143 24.79 -5.46 16.60
CA TYR A 143 23.99 -4.95 17.72
C TYR A 143 22.57 -5.52 17.70
N VAL A 144 21.91 -5.50 16.53
CA VAL A 144 20.56 -6.04 16.36
C VAL A 144 20.52 -7.53 16.68
N SER A 145 21.45 -8.33 16.12
CA SER A 145 21.54 -9.77 16.39
C SER A 145 21.79 -10.08 17.86
N GLU A 146 22.67 -9.32 18.53
CA GLU A 146 22.89 -9.46 19.97
C GLU A 146 21.63 -9.14 20.78
N LYS A 147 20.91 -8.09 20.41
CA LYS A 147 19.67 -7.67 21.08
C LYS A 147 18.56 -8.71 20.95
N TYR A 148 18.37 -9.28 19.77
CA TYR A 148 17.46 -10.41 19.60
C TYR A 148 17.88 -11.62 20.43
N GLY A 149 19.16 -11.99 20.41
CA GLY A 149 19.66 -13.10 21.23
C GLY A 149 19.38 -12.94 22.72
N ARG A 150 19.57 -11.73 23.27
CA ARG A 150 19.22 -11.40 24.65
C ARG A 150 17.73 -11.52 24.92
N TYR A 151 16.91 -11.07 23.98
CA TYR A 151 15.46 -11.12 24.09
C TYR A 151 14.93 -12.56 24.03
N ILE A 152 15.46 -13.39 23.12
CA ILE A 152 15.13 -14.82 22.99
C ILE A 152 15.57 -15.62 24.23
N GLU A 153 16.74 -15.32 24.81
CA GLU A 153 17.19 -15.96 26.06
C GLU A 153 16.17 -15.77 27.20
N GLN A 154 15.51 -14.61 27.23
CA GLN A 154 14.47 -14.27 28.22
C GLN A 154 13.07 -14.77 27.81
N ASN A 155 12.84 -14.98 26.52
CA ASN A 155 11.56 -15.38 25.93
C ASN A 155 11.76 -16.56 24.96
N PRO A 156 12.00 -17.80 25.44
CA PRO A 156 12.36 -18.93 24.56
C PRO A 156 11.26 -19.38 23.57
N GLY A 157 10.04 -18.86 23.71
CA GLY A 157 8.93 -19.11 22.79
C GLY A 157 8.89 -18.18 21.57
N ASP A 158 9.69 -17.11 21.58
CA ASP A 158 9.80 -16.19 20.45
C ASP A 158 10.68 -16.75 19.33
N TRP A 159 10.49 -16.19 18.13
CA TRP A 159 11.14 -16.65 16.93
C TRP A 159 11.62 -15.47 16.08
N GLN A 160 12.70 -15.71 15.33
CA GLN A 160 13.26 -14.81 14.34
C GLN A 160 13.40 -15.57 13.02
N ASP A 161 13.15 -14.90 11.89
CA ASP A 161 13.27 -15.52 10.56
C ASP A 161 14.43 -15.00 9.69
N GLY A 162 15.30 -14.21 10.32
CA GLY A 162 16.51 -13.68 9.69
C GLY A 162 16.24 -12.72 8.54
N SER A 163 15.05 -12.13 8.46
CA SER A 163 14.69 -11.15 7.42
C SER A 163 15.66 -9.97 7.35
N VAL A 164 16.09 -9.40 8.49
CA VAL A 164 17.09 -8.32 8.54
C VAL A 164 18.47 -8.72 8.00
N ILE A 165 18.94 -9.92 8.35
CA ILE A 165 20.23 -10.47 7.86
C ILE A 165 20.16 -10.67 6.35
N ARG A 166 19.04 -11.20 5.86
CA ARG A 166 18.82 -11.45 4.43
C ARG A 166 18.78 -10.17 3.63
N HIS A 167 18.03 -9.15 4.08
CA HIS A 167 18.00 -7.84 3.41
C HIS A 167 19.40 -7.23 3.38
N PHE A 168 20.13 -7.24 4.50
CA PHE A 168 21.49 -6.72 4.53
C PHE A 168 22.43 -7.45 3.56
N GLN A 169 22.35 -8.78 3.47
CA GLN A 169 23.11 -9.57 2.50
C GLN A 169 22.76 -9.26 1.04
N GLU A 170 21.49 -8.99 0.73
CA GLU A 170 21.03 -8.61 -0.61
C GLU A 170 21.58 -7.24 -1.04
N GLU A 171 21.75 -6.31 -0.11
CA GLU A 171 22.34 -4.98 -0.36
C GLU A 171 23.87 -4.98 -0.37
N HIS A 172 24.50 -5.95 0.32
CA HIS A 172 25.96 -6.07 0.48
C HIS A 172 26.49 -7.40 -0.05
N MET A 173 26.42 -7.59 -1.37
CA MET A 173 26.86 -8.82 -2.06
C MET A 173 28.38 -9.08 -2.00
N ASP A 174 29.18 -8.09 -1.58
CA ASP A 174 30.64 -8.15 -1.49
C ASP A 174 31.15 -8.80 -0.20
N ILE A 175 30.28 -8.97 0.81
CA ILE A 175 30.59 -9.62 2.07
C ILE A 175 29.74 -10.88 2.25
N ASN A 176 30.27 -11.85 2.98
CA ASN A 176 29.48 -13.00 3.46
C ASN A 176 28.97 -12.69 4.87
N VAL A 177 27.75 -12.16 4.96
CA VAL A 177 27.16 -11.66 6.21
C VAL A 177 27.03 -12.78 7.25
N TYR A 178 26.72 -13.99 6.81
CA TYR A 178 26.61 -15.14 7.72
C TYR A 178 27.97 -15.58 8.27
N GLU A 179 29.06 -15.49 7.49
CA GLU A 179 30.41 -15.77 8.00
C GLU A 179 30.81 -14.74 9.06
N GLU A 180 30.59 -13.45 8.81
CA GLU A 180 30.86 -12.36 9.77
C GLU A 180 30.09 -12.55 11.08
N LEU A 181 28.80 -12.92 11.00
CA LEU A 181 27.98 -13.20 12.18
C LEU A 181 28.47 -14.44 12.95
N ASN A 182 28.85 -15.50 12.24
CA ASN A 182 29.39 -16.72 12.86
C ASN A 182 30.72 -16.45 13.57
N ASP A 183 31.62 -15.69 12.94
CA ASP A 183 32.89 -15.30 13.56
C ASP A 183 32.65 -14.45 14.82
N ARG A 184 31.70 -13.52 14.77
CA ARG A 184 31.31 -12.73 15.95
C ARG A 184 30.67 -13.59 17.04
N ALA A 185 29.84 -14.57 16.68
CA ALA A 185 29.16 -15.47 17.59
C ALA A 185 30.12 -16.29 18.47
N ARG A 186 31.32 -16.63 17.97
CA ARG A 186 32.38 -17.30 18.76
C ARG A 186 32.74 -16.56 20.05
N SER A 187 32.56 -15.23 20.06
CA SER A 187 32.87 -14.35 21.20
C SER A 187 31.61 -13.74 21.85
N ASN A 188 30.43 -13.95 21.28
CA ASN A 188 29.18 -13.35 21.72
C ASN A 188 28.05 -14.38 21.73
N LYS A 189 27.77 -14.92 22.92
CA LYS A 189 26.75 -15.96 23.10
C LYS A 189 25.36 -15.56 22.60
N TYR A 190 25.04 -14.26 22.61
CA TYR A 190 23.72 -13.78 22.20
C TYR A 190 23.54 -13.80 20.69
N ILE A 191 24.59 -13.48 19.94
CA ILE A 191 24.56 -13.62 18.48
C ILE A 191 24.40 -15.10 18.12
N GLN A 192 25.08 -16.01 18.83
CA GLN A 192 24.88 -17.45 18.65
C GLN A 192 23.41 -17.86 18.87
N ILE A 193 22.80 -17.45 19.99
CA ILE A 193 21.39 -17.74 20.30
C ILE A 193 20.46 -17.24 19.18
N CYS A 194 20.73 -16.05 18.64
CA CYS A 194 19.95 -15.49 17.53
C CYS A 194 20.06 -16.36 16.26
N LEU A 195 21.27 -16.76 15.88
CA LEU A 195 21.50 -17.62 14.71
C LEU A 195 20.83 -18.99 14.87
N ASP A 196 20.98 -19.63 16.03
CA ASP A 196 20.37 -20.93 16.33
C ASP A 196 18.83 -20.86 16.25
N ASN A 197 18.24 -19.78 16.76
CA ASN A 197 16.79 -19.56 16.69
C ASN A 197 16.29 -19.39 15.25
N ILE A 198 17.04 -18.70 14.39
CA ILE A 198 16.71 -18.55 12.98
C ILE A 198 16.75 -19.90 12.25
N GLU A 199 17.78 -20.71 12.50
CA GLU A 199 17.89 -22.05 11.92
C GLU A 199 16.76 -22.97 12.37
N GLN A 200 16.44 -22.95 13.67
CA GLN A 200 15.34 -23.73 14.23
C GLN A 200 13.99 -23.30 13.61
N THR A 201 13.75 -22.00 13.50
CA THR A 201 12.53 -21.45 12.89
C THR A 201 12.38 -21.88 11.43
N LYS A 202 13.48 -21.86 10.67
CA LYS A 202 13.50 -22.35 9.28
C LYS A 202 13.16 -23.83 9.20
N ALA A 203 13.78 -24.66 10.03
CA ALA A 203 13.52 -26.11 10.06
C ALA A 203 12.06 -26.44 10.42
N ILE A 204 11.47 -25.70 11.37
CA ILE A 204 10.04 -25.85 11.74
C ILE A 204 9.14 -25.48 10.55
N ARG A 205 9.42 -24.36 9.87
CA ARG A 205 8.66 -23.93 8.68
C ARG A 205 8.72 -24.96 7.55
N GLU A 206 9.90 -25.54 7.30
CA GLU A 206 10.08 -26.59 6.29
C GLU A 206 9.32 -27.87 6.63
N LYS A 207 9.35 -28.29 7.92
CA LYS A 207 8.59 -29.46 8.40
C LYS A 207 7.07 -29.28 8.30
N ASN A 208 6.58 -28.06 8.51
CA ASN A 208 5.16 -27.72 8.46
C ASN A 208 4.64 -27.43 7.06
N LYS A 209 5.49 -27.55 6.02
CA LYS A 209 5.09 -27.32 4.64
C LYS A 209 4.14 -28.44 4.20
N THR A 210 2.89 -28.09 3.92
CA THR A 210 1.90 -29.04 3.40
C THR A 210 2.33 -29.58 2.04
N GLU A 211 2.25 -30.90 1.87
CA GLU A 211 2.48 -31.54 0.57
C GLU A 211 1.45 -31.05 -0.46
N PRO A 212 1.85 -30.88 -1.73
CA PRO A 212 0.93 -30.53 -2.80
C PRO A 212 -0.14 -31.62 -2.94
N VAL A 213 -1.43 -31.23 -2.89
CA VAL A 213 -2.53 -32.16 -3.19
C VAL A 213 -2.54 -32.41 -4.70
N PRO A 214 -2.46 -33.67 -5.17
CA PRO A 214 -2.62 -33.96 -6.59
C PRO A 214 -4.08 -33.78 -7.00
N TYR A 215 -4.32 -32.98 -8.03
CA TYR A 215 -5.64 -32.81 -8.65
C TYR A 215 -5.70 -33.55 -9.98
N LYS A 216 -6.88 -34.06 -10.33
CA LYS A 216 -7.07 -34.80 -11.59
C LYS A 216 -6.89 -33.89 -12.82
N ASP A 217 -7.47 -32.71 -12.74
CA ASP A 217 -7.44 -31.66 -13.76
C ASP A 217 -7.73 -30.31 -13.10
N ILE A 218 -7.74 -29.24 -13.89
CA ILE A 218 -8.00 -27.89 -13.36
C ILE A 218 -9.42 -27.72 -12.82
N VAL A 219 -10.41 -28.40 -13.38
CA VAL A 219 -11.79 -28.30 -12.88
C VAL A 219 -11.85 -28.94 -11.50
N ASP A 220 -11.22 -30.10 -11.31
CA ASP A 220 -11.08 -30.76 -10.02
C ASP A 220 -10.31 -29.89 -9.01
N GLU A 221 -9.20 -29.27 -9.42
CA GLU A 221 -8.44 -28.31 -8.59
C GLU A 221 -9.35 -27.16 -8.11
N VAL A 222 -10.08 -26.54 -9.05
CA VAL A 222 -11.04 -25.48 -8.71
C VAL A 222 -12.14 -26.03 -7.82
N LEU A 223 -12.66 -27.25 -8.06
CA LEU A 223 -13.78 -27.86 -7.35
C LEU A 223 -13.46 -28.43 -5.96
N THR A 224 -12.18 -28.66 -5.63
CA THR A 224 -11.79 -29.34 -4.39
C THR A 224 -10.86 -28.54 -3.48
N SER A 225 -10.17 -27.51 -3.99
CA SER A 225 -9.28 -26.65 -3.19
C SER A 225 -9.99 -25.96 -2.02
N LYS A 226 -9.43 -26.06 -0.80
CA LYS A 226 -10.02 -25.44 0.40
C LYS A 226 -9.15 -24.28 0.92
N PRO A 227 -9.72 -23.08 1.15
CA PRO A 227 -11.11 -22.70 0.85
C PRO A 227 -11.40 -22.49 -0.65
N PHE A 228 -10.40 -22.05 -1.42
CA PHE A 228 -10.43 -21.86 -2.88
C PHE A 228 -9.02 -22.12 -3.44
N ILE A 229 -8.86 -22.11 -4.77
CA ILE A 229 -7.52 -22.11 -5.36
C ILE A 229 -6.75 -20.86 -4.93
N SER A 230 -5.42 -20.97 -4.77
CA SER A 230 -4.61 -19.82 -4.36
C SER A 230 -4.72 -18.66 -5.35
N VAL A 231 -4.67 -17.41 -4.88
CA VAL A 231 -4.74 -16.22 -5.74
C VAL A 231 -3.63 -16.23 -6.80
N ARG A 232 -2.42 -16.66 -6.44
CA ARG A 232 -1.29 -16.81 -7.37
C ARG A 232 -1.62 -17.81 -8.48
N ARG A 233 -2.18 -18.97 -8.14
CA ARG A 233 -2.59 -19.98 -9.12
C ARG A 233 -3.72 -19.47 -10.00
N LYS A 234 -4.74 -18.84 -9.41
CA LYS A 234 -5.88 -18.24 -10.12
C LYS A 234 -5.43 -17.26 -11.19
N ARG A 235 -4.50 -16.34 -10.86
CA ARG A 235 -3.98 -15.33 -11.81
C ARG A 235 -3.16 -15.92 -12.96
N ASN A 236 -2.57 -17.10 -12.76
CA ASN A 236 -1.66 -17.75 -13.72
C ASN A 236 -2.31 -18.91 -14.49
N LEU A 237 -3.64 -18.98 -14.54
CA LEU A 237 -4.34 -19.97 -15.37
C LEU A 237 -4.07 -19.71 -16.85
N THR A 238 -3.81 -20.77 -17.61
CA THR A 238 -3.65 -20.71 -19.06
C THR A 238 -5.00 -20.51 -19.75
N GLU A 239 -5.00 -20.02 -20.99
CA GLU A 239 -6.24 -19.87 -21.78
C GLU A 239 -7.00 -21.19 -21.94
N ASN A 240 -6.30 -22.32 -22.07
CA ASN A 240 -6.92 -23.63 -22.16
C ASN A 240 -7.61 -24.02 -20.84
N GLU A 241 -6.98 -23.77 -19.71
CA GLU A 241 -7.56 -24.00 -18.38
C GLU A 241 -8.81 -23.14 -18.15
N VAL A 242 -8.74 -21.85 -18.47
CA VAL A 242 -9.88 -20.93 -18.39
C VAL A 242 -11.04 -21.42 -19.26
N ASN A 243 -10.76 -21.91 -20.47
CA ASN A 243 -11.78 -22.48 -21.34
C ASN A 243 -12.43 -23.75 -20.75
N GLN A 244 -11.65 -24.64 -20.12
CA GLN A 244 -12.19 -25.84 -19.47
C GLN A 244 -13.12 -25.50 -18.30
N ILE A 245 -12.70 -24.56 -17.44
CA ILE A 245 -13.51 -24.04 -16.34
C ILE A 245 -14.80 -23.40 -16.87
N ALA A 246 -14.71 -22.59 -17.93
CA ALA A 246 -15.84 -21.91 -18.53
C ALA A 246 -16.86 -22.90 -19.12
N LYS A 247 -16.41 -23.96 -19.79
CA LYS A 247 -17.29 -25.04 -20.28
C LYS A 247 -18.02 -25.70 -19.13
N ARG A 248 -17.28 -26.07 -18.07
CA ARG A 248 -17.87 -26.69 -16.89
C ARG A 248 -18.92 -25.78 -16.24
N LEU A 249 -18.66 -24.48 -16.14
CA LEU A 249 -19.59 -23.52 -15.55
C LEU A 249 -20.94 -23.44 -16.30
N ILE A 250 -20.93 -23.61 -17.63
CA ILE A 250 -22.17 -23.55 -18.43
C ILE A 250 -23.08 -24.75 -18.15
N GLU A 251 -22.49 -25.92 -17.86
CA GLU A 251 -23.21 -27.17 -17.62
C GLU A 251 -23.55 -27.40 -16.14
N GLU A 252 -22.93 -26.63 -15.23
CA GLU A 252 -23.05 -26.84 -13.80
C GLU A 252 -24.39 -26.32 -13.24
N THR A 253 -24.95 -27.08 -12.31
CA THR A 253 -26.25 -26.80 -11.67
C THR A 253 -26.11 -26.65 -10.16
N ASP A 254 -25.07 -27.24 -9.56
CA ASP A 254 -24.80 -27.11 -8.14
C ASP A 254 -24.31 -25.69 -7.82
N LYS A 255 -24.99 -25.03 -6.87
CA LYS A 255 -24.72 -23.63 -6.53
C LYS A 255 -23.33 -23.40 -5.94
N SER A 256 -22.82 -24.37 -5.17
CA SER A 256 -21.49 -24.28 -4.56
C SER A 256 -20.41 -24.41 -5.63
N ASN A 257 -20.61 -25.31 -6.60
CA ASN A 257 -19.70 -25.45 -7.73
C ASN A 257 -19.75 -24.22 -8.64
N ILE A 258 -20.94 -23.69 -8.95
CA ILE A 258 -21.10 -22.45 -9.74
C ILE A 258 -20.33 -21.30 -9.09
N GLU A 259 -20.47 -21.10 -7.78
CA GLU A 259 -19.75 -20.04 -7.05
C GLU A 259 -18.23 -20.17 -7.22
N ARG A 260 -17.71 -21.39 -7.04
CA ARG A 260 -16.26 -21.68 -7.10
C ARG A 260 -15.70 -21.58 -8.51
N LEU A 261 -16.47 -21.95 -9.53
CA LEU A 261 -16.12 -21.77 -10.94
C LEU A 261 -16.21 -20.29 -11.36
N LEU A 262 -17.19 -19.54 -10.86
CA LEU A 262 -17.34 -18.11 -11.15
C LEU A 262 -16.21 -17.25 -10.57
N ASP A 263 -15.66 -17.61 -9.40
CA ASP A 263 -14.54 -16.88 -8.75
C ASP A 263 -13.32 -16.72 -9.67
N ILE A 264 -13.15 -17.65 -10.62
CA ILE A 264 -12.09 -17.63 -11.63
C ILE A 264 -12.19 -16.40 -12.53
N PHE A 265 -13.41 -16.00 -12.90
CA PHE A 265 -13.65 -14.91 -13.83
C PHE A 265 -13.54 -13.51 -13.20
N ASP A 266 -13.24 -13.42 -11.90
CA ASP A 266 -12.74 -12.16 -11.31
C ASP A 266 -11.32 -11.81 -11.78
N SER A 267 -10.53 -12.80 -12.22
CA SER A 267 -9.17 -12.59 -12.75
C SER A 267 -9.05 -12.81 -14.26
N HIS A 268 -10.10 -13.31 -14.92
CA HIS A 268 -10.06 -13.72 -16.32
C HIS A 268 -11.31 -13.32 -17.08
N LYS A 269 -11.14 -12.97 -18.35
CA LYS A 269 -12.26 -12.74 -19.26
C LYS A 269 -13.00 -14.05 -19.55
N PHE A 270 -14.31 -14.06 -19.35
CA PHE A 270 -15.15 -15.20 -19.72
C PHE A 270 -15.16 -15.39 -21.25
N PRO A 271 -14.82 -16.59 -21.78
CA PRO A 271 -14.57 -16.80 -23.21
C PRO A 271 -15.83 -16.99 -24.05
N TYR A 272 -17.00 -17.22 -23.43
CA TYR A 272 -18.26 -17.47 -24.14
C TYR A 272 -19.19 -16.24 -24.09
N ASN A 273 -20.47 -16.45 -24.42
CA ASN A 273 -21.47 -15.39 -24.51
C ASN A 273 -21.57 -14.60 -23.19
N SER A 274 -21.29 -13.29 -23.27
CA SER A 274 -21.31 -12.37 -22.13
C SER A 274 -22.66 -12.29 -21.40
N ASN A 275 -23.76 -12.61 -22.08
CA ASN A 275 -25.09 -12.66 -21.47
C ASN A 275 -25.19 -13.75 -20.39
N ILE A 276 -24.34 -14.79 -20.42
CA ILE A 276 -24.31 -15.81 -19.37
C ILE A 276 -23.89 -15.16 -18.04
N MET A 277 -22.81 -14.37 -18.03
CA MET A 277 -22.37 -13.64 -16.85
C MET A 277 -23.39 -12.59 -16.41
N LEU A 278 -23.97 -11.86 -17.37
CA LEU A 278 -25.01 -10.87 -17.06
C LEU A 278 -26.25 -11.51 -16.42
N ASN A 279 -26.65 -12.71 -16.86
CA ASN A 279 -27.77 -13.43 -16.29
C ASN A 279 -27.50 -13.86 -14.85
N PHE A 280 -26.28 -14.31 -14.53
CA PHE A 280 -25.88 -14.57 -13.14
C PHE A 280 -25.89 -13.28 -12.29
N ALA A 281 -25.37 -12.17 -12.82
CA ALA A 281 -25.33 -10.89 -12.12
C ALA A 281 -26.73 -10.28 -11.85
N LYS A 282 -27.74 -10.64 -12.66
CA LYS A 282 -29.14 -10.19 -12.49
C LYS A 282 -29.94 -11.03 -11.47
N GLN A 283 -29.38 -12.12 -10.95
CA GLN A 283 -30.08 -12.97 -9.98
C GLN A 283 -30.29 -12.24 -8.65
N LYS A 284 -31.24 -12.73 -7.84
CA LYS A 284 -31.46 -12.20 -6.49
C LYS A 284 -30.28 -12.56 -5.59
N ARG A 285 -29.67 -11.55 -4.95
CA ARG A 285 -28.63 -11.75 -3.93
C ARG A 285 -29.15 -12.64 -2.80
N THR A 286 -28.39 -13.67 -2.46
CA THR A 286 -28.62 -14.55 -1.32
C THR A 286 -27.70 -14.17 -0.16
N ARG A 287 -28.00 -14.61 1.07
CA ARG A 287 -27.21 -14.28 2.28
C ARG A 287 -25.83 -14.95 2.35
N LYS A 288 -25.53 -15.93 1.50
CA LYS A 288 -24.22 -16.61 1.43
C LYS A 288 -23.42 -16.05 0.24
N LYS A 289 -22.08 -16.01 0.39
CA LYS A 289 -21.10 -15.50 -0.60
C LYS A 289 -21.56 -15.80 -2.03
N SER A 290 -21.80 -14.73 -2.77
CA SER A 290 -22.87 -14.74 -3.76
C SER A 290 -22.35 -14.99 -5.17
N ILE A 291 -22.92 -15.99 -5.86
CA ILE A 291 -22.89 -16.14 -7.33
C ILE A 291 -23.03 -14.78 -8.04
N VAL A 292 -23.88 -13.89 -7.52
CA VAL A 292 -24.10 -12.54 -8.07
C VAL A 292 -22.85 -11.69 -8.00
N ASP A 293 -22.12 -11.71 -6.87
CA ASP A 293 -20.95 -10.84 -6.68
C ASP A 293 -19.78 -11.30 -7.57
N ASN A 294 -19.53 -12.62 -7.66
CA ASN A 294 -18.53 -13.15 -8.60
C ASN A 294 -18.89 -12.85 -10.06
N ALA A 295 -20.19 -12.95 -10.41
CA ALA A 295 -20.66 -12.61 -11.74
C ALA A 295 -20.50 -11.11 -12.05
N VAL A 296 -20.82 -10.23 -11.09
CA VAL A 296 -20.62 -8.76 -11.24
C VAL A 296 -19.15 -8.45 -11.46
N ASN A 297 -18.23 -9.03 -10.68
CA ASN A 297 -16.80 -8.85 -10.86
C ASN A 297 -16.33 -9.31 -12.25
N ALA A 298 -16.88 -10.40 -12.78
CA ALA A 298 -16.55 -10.89 -14.12
C ALA A 298 -16.98 -9.93 -15.25
N LEU A 299 -18.01 -9.09 -15.03
CA LEU A 299 -18.50 -8.16 -16.05
C LEU A 299 -17.48 -7.08 -16.41
N LYS A 300 -16.49 -6.78 -15.56
CA LYS A 300 -15.45 -5.75 -15.85
C LYS A 300 -14.57 -6.07 -17.06
N TYR A 301 -14.50 -7.32 -17.47
CA TYR A 301 -13.75 -7.78 -18.66
C TYR A 301 -14.62 -7.91 -19.92
N LEU A 302 -15.93 -7.63 -19.83
CA LEU A 302 -16.90 -7.92 -20.88
C LEU A 302 -17.54 -6.63 -21.41
N LYS A 303 -17.33 -6.34 -22.70
CA LYS A 303 -17.91 -5.20 -23.39
C LYS A 303 -19.26 -5.57 -24.01
N SER A 304 -20.35 -4.95 -23.56
CA SER A 304 -21.68 -5.12 -24.12
C SER A 304 -22.60 -3.96 -23.75
N GLN A 305 -23.48 -3.55 -24.67
CA GLN A 305 -24.47 -2.52 -24.41
C GLN A 305 -25.41 -2.90 -23.24
N SER A 306 -25.84 -4.17 -23.16
CA SER A 306 -26.72 -4.66 -22.09
C SER A 306 -26.03 -4.70 -20.72
N ILE A 307 -24.71 -4.98 -20.70
CA ILE A 307 -23.88 -4.94 -19.48
C ILE A 307 -23.72 -3.50 -19.01
N ARG A 308 -23.49 -2.57 -19.93
CA ARG A 308 -23.38 -1.15 -19.63
C ARG A 308 -24.68 -0.60 -19.03
N GLU A 309 -25.81 -0.88 -19.67
CA GLU A 309 -27.14 -0.45 -19.17
C GLU A 309 -27.40 -0.98 -17.76
N PHE A 310 -27.06 -2.26 -17.51
CA PHE A 310 -27.12 -2.85 -16.18
C PHE A 310 -26.24 -2.11 -15.17
N ALA A 311 -25.00 -1.78 -15.52
CA ALA A 311 -24.10 -1.04 -14.63
C ALA A 311 -24.67 0.33 -14.27
N LEU A 312 -25.15 1.10 -15.26
CA LEU A 312 -25.70 2.44 -15.01
C LEU A 312 -26.99 2.40 -14.17
N ASP A 313 -27.90 1.46 -14.45
CA ASP A 313 -29.08 1.23 -13.60
C ASP A 313 -28.67 0.97 -12.16
N LYS A 314 -27.72 0.06 -11.95
CA LYS A 314 -27.29 -0.32 -10.60
C LYS A 314 -26.59 0.80 -9.86
N VAL A 315 -25.70 1.54 -10.51
CA VAL A 315 -25.02 2.70 -9.93
C VAL A 315 -26.03 3.76 -9.45
N GLN A 316 -27.17 3.91 -10.11
CA GLN A 316 -28.18 4.90 -9.73
C GLN A 316 -29.17 4.40 -8.68
N THR A 317 -29.47 3.10 -8.65
CA THR A 317 -30.58 2.54 -7.85
C THR A 317 -30.15 1.83 -6.57
N THR A 318 -28.88 1.42 -6.47
CA THR A 318 -28.38 0.65 -5.32
C THR A 318 -27.85 1.54 -4.20
N LYS A 319 -27.80 0.99 -2.98
CA LYS A 319 -27.19 1.68 -1.81
C LYS A 319 -25.67 1.77 -1.88
N ASN A 320 -25.02 0.82 -2.56
CA ASN A 320 -23.57 0.72 -2.71
C ASN A 320 -23.18 0.79 -4.20
N PRO A 321 -23.16 1.99 -4.81
CA PRO A 321 -22.93 2.13 -6.24
C PRO A 321 -21.53 1.67 -6.68
N ILE A 322 -20.56 1.67 -5.77
CA ILE A 322 -19.15 1.34 -6.01
C ILE A 322 -19.00 -0.08 -6.58
N ASP A 323 -19.77 -1.06 -6.08
CA ASP A 323 -19.76 -2.47 -6.50
C ASP A 323 -19.92 -2.66 -8.03
N PHE A 324 -20.53 -1.68 -8.72
CA PHE A 324 -20.87 -1.78 -10.14
C PHE A 324 -19.99 -0.89 -11.02
N LEU A 325 -19.11 -0.06 -10.44
CA LEU A 325 -18.29 0.88 -11.19
C LEU A 325 -17.18 0.19 -11.99
N GLU A 326 -16.63 -0.92 -11.50
CA GLU A 326 -15.63 -1.71 -12.24
C GLU A 326 -16.14 -2.18 -13.61
N ILE A 327 -17.45 -2.34 -13.79
CA ILE A 327 -18.04 -2.73 -15.08
C ILE A 327 -17.72 -1.68 -16.16
N LEU A 328 -17.53 -0.41 -15.78
CA LEU A 328 -17.16 0.66 -16.69
C LEU A 328 -15.73 0.53 -17.22
N ILE A 329 -14.86 -0.33 -16.65
CA ILE A 329 -13.52 -0.59 -17.20
C ILE A 329 -13.60 -1.00 -18.68
N SER A 330 -14.51 -1.92 -19.03
CA SER A 330 -14.74 -2.32 -20.43
C SER A 330 -15.88 -1.58 -21.14
N ASN A 331 -16.65 -0.74 -20.43
CA ASN A 331 -17.92 -0.18 -20.91
C ASN A 331 -18.06 1.34 -20.77
N TYR A 332 -17.00 2.04 -20.38
CA TYR A 332 -16.96 3.50 -20.31
C TYR A 332 -17.33 4.12 -21.67
N LYS A 333 -18.08 5.22 -21.63
CA LYS A 333 -18.35 6.09 -22.78
C LYS A 333 -18.12 7.55 -22.39
N SER A 334 -17.81 8.38 -23.40
CA SER A 334 -17.72 9.83 -23.21
C SER A 334 -18.99 10.37 -22.53
N GLY A 335 -18.79 11.26 -21.55
CA GLY A 335 -19.82 11.79 -20.67
C GLY A 335 -19.96 11.06 -19.33
N ASP A 336 -19.44 9.84 -19.18
CA ASP A 336 -19.52 9.09 -17.92
C ASP A 336 -18.70 9.76 -16.80
N ALA A 337 -17.71 10.59 -17.12
CA ALA A 337 -16.95 11.37 -16.14
C ALA A 337 -17.81 12.27 -15.26
N LYS A 338 -18.98 12.74 -15.74
CA LYS A 338 -19.90 13.52 -14.90
C LYS A 338 -20.43 12.69 -13.73
N LEU A 339 -20.88 11.46 -14.02
CA LEU A 339 -21.35 10.51 -13.01
C LEU A 339 -20.23 10.18 -12.01
N LEU A 340 -19.02 9.93 -12.52
CA LEU A 340 -17.86 9.64 -11.67
C LEU A 340 -17.48 10.83 -10.78
N SER A 341 -17.50 12.06 -11.30
CA SER A 341 -17.27 13.27 -10.51
C SER A 341 -18.31 13.45 -9.39
N GLU A 342 -19.60 13.20 -9.68
CA GLU A 342 -20.67 13.28 -8.69
C GLU A 342 -20.49 12.26 -7.55
N ILE A 343 -20.10 11.02 -7.88
CA ILE A 343 -19.84 9.97 -6.89
C ILE A 343 -18.62 10.31 -6.04
N ALA A 344 -17.51 10.71 -6.67
CA ALA A 344 -16.29 11.11 -5.97
C ALA A 344 -16.55 12.31 -5.03
N ASN A 345 -17.34 13.30 -5.46
CA ASN A 345 -17.70 14.45 -4.64
C ASN A 345 -18.52 14.08 -3.39
N LYS A 346 -19.51 13.19 -3.54
CA LYS A 346 -20.38 12.75 -2.44
C LYS A 346 -19.68 11.80 -1.46
N THR A 347 -18.55 11.22 -1.85
CA THR A 347 -17.82 10.25 -1.02
C THR A 347 -16.85 10.94 -0.07
N ASN A 348 -16.98 10.65 1.23
CA ASN A 348 -16.14 11.21 2.29
C ASN A 348 -15.49 10.14 3.20
N SER A 349 -15.89 8.86 3.05
CA SER A 349 -15.27 7.76 3.80
C SER A 349 -13.93 7.42 3.16
N GLU A 350 -12.87 7.40 3.97
CA GLU A 350 -11.50 7.10 3.53
C GLU A 350 -11.42 5.75 2.80
N TYR A 351 -12.00 4.70 3.39
CA TYR A 351 -12.11 3.37 2.76
C TYR A 351 -12.79 3.39 1.38
N LYS A 352 -13.86 4.19 1.22
CA LYS A 352 -14.55 4.31 -0.07
C LYS A 352 -13.77 5.16 -1.06
N ILE A 353 -13.07 6.20 -0.60
CA ILE A 353 -12.20 7.02 -1.44
C ILE A 353 -11.09 6.15 -2.02
N GLU A 354 -10.50 5.27 -1.21
CA GLU A 354 -9.48 4.32 -1.66
C GLU A 354 -9.99 3.39 -2.75
N GLN A 355 -11.16 2.78 -2.54
CA GLN A 355 -11.78 1.94 -3.58
C GLN A 355 -12.05 2.71 -4.87
N LEU A 356 -12.60 3.92 -4.78
CA LEU A 356 -12.85 4.75 -5.96
C LEU A 356 -11.54 5.09 -6.68
N ALA A 357 -10.46 5.34 -5.95
CA ALA A 357 -9.15 5.64 -6.54
C ALA A 357 -8.61 4.47 -7.38
N GLY A 358 -8.67 3.25 -6.85
CA GLY A 358 -8.33 2.03 -7.59
C GLY A 358 -9.20 1.86 -8.84
N ILE A 359 -10.53 1.90 -8.66
CA ILE A 359 -11.50 1.69 -9.75
C ILE A 359 -11.33 2.76 -10.85
N TYR A 360 -11.19 4.03 -10.50
CA TYR A 360 -11.08 5.11 -11.50
C TYR A 360 -9.76 5.02 -12.24
N THR A 361 -8.70 4.65 -11.53
CA THR A 361 -7.40 4.38 -12.15
C THR A 361 -7.53 3.28 -13.21
N ASP A 362 -8.22 2.18 -12.91
CA ASP A 362 -8.41 1.09 -13.87
C ASP A 362 -9.33 1.46 -15.04
N ILE A 363 -10.41 2.22 -14.77
CA ILE A 363 -11.29 2.75 -15.83
C ILE A 363 -10.48 3.59 -16.82
N TYR A 364 -9.68 4.54 -16.34
CA TYR A 364 -8.97 5.47 -17.22
C TYR A 364 -7.66 4.92 -17.80
N LYS A 365 -7.06 3.87 -17.20
CA LYS A 365 -6.05 3.05 -17.88
C LYS A 365 -6.62 2.34 -19.09
N ALA A 366 -7.82 1.76 -18.98
CA ALA A 366 -8.48 1.07 -20.08
C ALA A 366 -9.09 2.03 -21.10
N ASN A 367 -9.40 3.27 -20.71
CA ASN A 367 -10.10 4.26 -21.54
C ASN A 367 -9.39 5.62 -21.47
N GLN A 368 -8.39 5.82 -22.33
CA GLN A 368 -7.70 7.10 -22.44
C GLN A 368 -8.65 8.20 -22.89
N THR A 369 -8.82 9.23 -22.07
CA THR A 369 -9.70 10.38 -22.33
C THR A 369 -9.31 11.56 -21.45
N LYS A 370 -9.44 12.78 -21.99
CA LYS A 370 -9.24 14.03 -21.24
C LYS A 370 -10.32 14.25 -20.15
N GLU A 371 -11.46 13.56 -20.26
CA GLU A 371 -12.52 13.59 -19.26
C GLU A 371 -12.10 13.01 -17.89
N CYS A 372 -10.95 12.31 -17.83
CA CYS A 372 -10.42 11.76 -16.58
C CYS A 372 -10.02 12.85 -15.57
N LYS A 373 -9.78 14.07 -16.03
CA LYS A 373 -9.24 15.16 -15.21
C LYS A 373 -10.05 15.41 -13.95
N GLU A 374 -11.32 15.77 -14.09
CA GLU A 374 -12.14 16.23 -12.96
C GLU A 374 -12.37 15.11 -11.92
N PRO A 375 -12.82 13.88 -12.29
CA PRO A 375 -12.98 12.78 -11.33
C PRO A 375 -11.70 12.46 -10.56
N LEU A 376 -10.55 12.43 -11.24
CA LEU A 376 -9.28 12.06 -10.62
C LEU A 376 -8.73 13.18 -9.73
N GLU A 377 -8.87 14.45 -10.11
CA GLU A 377 -8.45 15.59 -9.28
C GLU A 377 -9.29 15.71 -8.00
N ILE A 378 -10.60 15.37 -8.06
CA ILE A 378 -11.45 15.28 -6.86
C ILE A 378 -10.89 14.24 -5.90
N LEU A 379 -10.58 13.03 -6.38
CA LEU A 379 -10.04 11.96 -5.53
C LEU A 379 -8.65 12.32 -4.99
N TYR A 380 -7.76 12.87 -5.83
CA TYR A 380 -6.44 13.36 -5.42
C TYR A 380 -6.52 14.29 -4.21
N SER A 381 -7.51 15.19 -4.20
CA SER A 381 -7.71 16.17 -3.12
C SER A 381 -8.25 15.58 -1.80
N LYS A 382 -8.65 14.31 -1.79
CA LYS A 382 -9.34 13.66 -0.66
C LYS A 382 -8.59 12.49 -0.05
N MET A 383 -7.70 11.84 -0.79
CA MET A 383 -7.08 10.58 -0.36
C MET A 383 -5.79 10.77 0.43
N ASN A 384 -5.52 9.79 1.29
CA ASN A 384 -4.26 9.67 2.00
C ASN A 384 -3.29 8.72 1.29
N CYS A 385 -3.78 7.64 0.67
CA CYS A 385 -2.93 6.62 0.03
C CYS A 385 -2.05 7.21 -1.07
N ALA A 386 -0.74 7.09 -0.89
CA ALA A 386 0.27 7.62 -1.79
C ALA A 386 0.41 6.78 -3.07
N ILE A 387 0.20 5.45 -2.97
CA ILE A 387 0.24 4.53 -4.12
C ILE A 387 -0.87 4.85 -5.12
N HIS A 388 -2.12 4.99 -4.65
CA HIS A 388 -3.22 5.35 -5.55
C HIS A 388 -3.10 6.78 -6.07
N ARG A 389 -2.58 7.71 -5.26
CA ARG A 389 -2.30 9.07 -5.71
C ARG A 389 -1.26 9.08 -6.83
N ASN A 390 -0.21 8.27 -6.74
CA ASN A 390 0.76 8.07 -7.83
C ASN A 390 0.09 7.58 -9.12
N GLY A 391 -0.79 6.59 -9.01
CA GLY A 391 -1.58 6.07 -10.12
C GLY A 391 -2.43 7.14 -10.81
N ILE A 392 -3.11 7.99 -10.03
CA ILE A 392 -3.86 9.15 -10.54
C ILE A 392 -2.94 10.10 -11.30
N VAL A 393 -1.81 10.49 -10.71
CA VAL A 393 -0.89 11.45 -11.33
C VAL A 393 -0.35 10.91 -12.66
N LYS A 394 -0.02 9.61 -12.73
CA LYS A 394 0.40 8.96 -13.98
C LYS A 394 -0.66 9.10 -15.07
N ILE A 395 -1.92 8.77 -14.78
CA ILE A 395 -3.02 8.87 -15.74
C ILE A 395 -3.24 10.31 -16.20
N LEU A 396 -3.20 11.28 -15.28
CA LEU A 396 -3.34 12.70 -15.62
C LEU A 396 -2.22 13.20 -16.53
N ILE A 397 -1.00 12.71 -16.36
CA ILE A 397 0.15 13.00 -17.23
C ILE A 397 -0.04 12.36 -18.60
N GLU A 398 -0.36 11.06 -18.64
CA GLU A 398 -0.55 10.27 -19.87
C GLU A 398 -1.68 10.83 -20.76
N ASN A 399 -2.72 11.42 -20.15
CA ASN A 399 -3.82 12.06 -20.87
C ASN A 399 -3.60 13.57 -21.12
N GLU A 400 -2.42 14.10 -20.79
CA GLU A 400 -2.04 15.52 -20.98
C GLU A 400 -2.99 16.53 -20.30
N VAL A 401 -3.55 16.18 -19.14
CA VAL A 401 -4.54 16.99 -18.43
C VAL A 401 -4.12 17.41 -17.01
N LEU A 402 -2.94 17.01 -16.55
CA LEU A 402 -2.39 17.36 -15.25
C LEU A 402 -2.39 18.89 -15.02
N SER A 403 -3.14 19.34 -14.01
CA SER A 403 -3.18 20.74 -13.61
C SER A 403 -1.84 21.26 -13.09
N ASP A 404 -1.63 22.56 -13.23
CA ASP A 404 -0.43 23.22 -12.72
C ASP A 404 -0.34 23.15 -11.19
N LYS A 405 -1.48 23.15 -10.49
CA LYS A 405 -1.55 22.92 -9.05
C LYS A 405 -0.88 21.60 -8.67
N ILE A 406 -1.34 20.48 -9.23
CA ILE A 406 -0.77 19.16 -8.92
C ILE A 406 0.69 19.09 -9.39
N ARG A 407 1.02 19.66 -10.56
CA ARG A 407 2.39 19.73 -11.09
C ARG A 407 3.37 20.42 -10.13
N GLU A 408 2.93 21.44 -9.40
CA GLU A 408 3.73 22.10 -8.37
C GLU A 408 3.88 21.23 -7.12
N GLU A 409 2.79 20.59 -6.68
CA GLU A 409 2.74 19.78 -5.46
C GLU A 409 3.56 18.51 -5.56
N ILE A 410 3.53 17.79 -6.68
CA ILE A 410 4.16 16.46 -6.79
C ILE A 410 5.68 16.47 -6.55
N LYS A 411 6.33 17.63 -6.69
CA LYS A 411 7.75 17.82 -6.37
C LYS A 411 8.08 17.57 -4.89
N TYR A 412 7.10 17.71 -4.02
CA TYR A 412 7.23 17.59 -2.57
C TYR A 412 6.24 16.56 -1.99
N ASP A 413 5.73 15.64 -2.81
CA ASP A 413 4.80 14.59 -2.37
C ASP A 413 5.46 13.64 -1.35
N CYS A 414 4.71 12.93 -0.52
CA CYS A 414 5.30 11.96 0.39
C CYS A 414 5.83 10.70 -0.31
N ASP A 415 5.29 10.35 -1.47
CA ASP A 415 5.76 9.22 -2.26
C ASP A 415 6.88 9.62 -3.22
N LEU A 416 8.02 8.94 -3.12
CA LEU A 416 9.20 9.18 -3.93
C LEU A 416 8.91 8.94 -5.42
N ASP A 417 8.12 7.93 -5.76
CA ASP A 417 7.80 7.63 -7.15
C ASP A 417 6.93 8.72 -7.78
N THR A 418 6.08 9.38 -6.99
CA THR A 418 5.31 10.56 -7.41
C THR A 418 6.23 11.75 -7.66
N ARG A 419 7.25 11.97 -6.82
CA ARG A 419 8.28 13.01 -7.05
C ARG A 419 9.02 12.80 -8.36
N LYS A 420 9.44 11.56 -8.65
CA LYS A 420 10.14 11.19 -9.91
C LYS A 420 9.31 11.50 -11.17
N LEU A 421 7.97 11.50 -11.08
CA LEU A 421 7.12 11.92 -12.21
C LEU A 421 7.33 13.38 -12.58
N SER A 422 7.61 14.27 -11.61
CA SER A 422 7.87 15.69 -11.91
C SER A 422 9.11 15.89 -12.79
N GLU A 423 10.12 15.04 -12.65
CA GLU A 423 11.38 15.13 -13.41
C GLU A 423 11.16 14.71 -14.86
N LYS A 424 10.41 13.63 -15.08
CA LYS A 424 10.07 13.14 -16.43
C LYS A 424 9.32 14.19 -17.25
N ILE A 425 8.43 14.96 -16.62
CA ILE A 425 7.68 16.00 -17.33
C ILE A 425 8.60 17.16 -17.77
N LYS A 426 9.64 17.51 -16.99
CA LYS A 426 10.59 18.56 -17.39
C LYS A 426 11.36 18.13 -18.65
N ASN A 427 11.90 16.91 -18.65
CA ASN A 427 12.70 16.37 -19.75
C ASN A 427 11.90 16.15 -21.05
N GLY A 428 10.58 15.94 -20.96
CA GLY A 428 9.71 15.84 -22.14
C GLY A 428 9.47 17.19 -22.82
N ARG A 429 9.47 18.30 -22.07
CA ARG A 429 9.30 19.64 -22.64
C ARG A 429 10.58 20.14 -23.35
N ASP A 430 11.75 19.83 -22.79
CA ASP A 430 13.04 20.21 -23.40
C ASP A 430 13.36 19.46 -24.71
N LYS A 431 12.61 18.39 -25.02
CA LYS A 431 12.67 17.70 -26.33
C LYS A 431 11.61 18.18 -27.33
N SER A 432 10.68 19.02 -26.89
CA SER A 432 9.54 19.53 -27.67
C SER A 432 9.65 21.03 -27.98
N SER A 433 10.73 21.66 -27.54
CA SER A 433 11.17 23.04 -27.80
C SER A 433 12.45 23.01 -28.61
#